data_AF-A0A963K0G6-F1
#
_entry.id   AF-A0A963K0G6-F1
#
_cell.length_a   1.000
_cell.length_b   1.000
_cell.length_c   1.000
_cell.angle_alpha   90.00
_cell.angle_beta   90.00
_cell.angle_gamma   90.00
#
_symmetry.space_group_name_H-M   'P 1'
#
loop_
_entity.id
_entity.type
_entity.pdbx_description
1 polymer ?
#
loop_
_entity_poly.entity_id
_entity_poly.type
_entity_poly.pdbx_seq_one_letter_code
_entity_poly.pdbx_strand_id
1 'polypeptide(L)'
;MFTEKNGLKHYRHCVDGAWLEGTGRIEVENPATGEIFATVPAGGAAEAALAAEAAARAQPDWEALPPIRRADHLRRLAALIERDGEALARLVTMEQGKPVAEARGEVQGTALYLTYAAEEARRITGDILPSDEPDEQVWIQRAAHGVVVALTAWNYPLALTTRKLGPALVTGNTVVVKPHEGTPLSALHIAALVIEAGLPKGVVNVVTGTGRELGDALVRHPRTALVTLTGSVRAGREVFAAAADGLKVLRLELGGKAPFIIAEDADLDRAVDAAIASRFENCGQICICNERMYVVDSVADRFMERFLERVRQLKVGDPFDAVDVGPKFSAAELAKVEAMVEAAKAAGAEVLAGGHRLTDGRFARGHWYAPTVLAGVDHSMDVMRQEIFGP
;
A
#
# COMPACT_ATOMS: atom_id res chain seq x y z
N MET A 1 -4.32 -7.02 21.44
CA MET A 1 -3.94 -7.15 20.01
C MET A 1 -3.56 -8.58 19.63
N PHE A 2 -2.58 -9.21 20.27
CA PHE A 2 -2.15 -10.59 19.96
C PHE A 2 -1.87 -11.39 21.24
N THR A 3 -1.77 -12.72 21.09
CA THR A 3 -1.15 -13.62 22.08
C THR A 3 0.18 -14.15 21.54
N GLU A 4 1.10 -14.56 22.40
CA GLU A 4 2.39 -15.12 21.98
C GLU A 4 2.53 -16.55 22.49
N LYS A 5 2.88 -17.48 21.59
CA LYS A 5 3.10 -18.88 21.92
C LYS A 5 4.29 -19.41 21.13
N ASN A 6 5.27 -19.99 21.82
CA ASN A 6 6.49 -20.52 21.21
C ASN A 6 7.25 -19.51 20.32
N GLY A 7 7.26 -18.23 20.70
CA GLY A 7 7.90 -17.14 19.92
C GLY A 7 7.10 -16.67 18.70
N LEU A 8 5.92 -17.25 18.44
CA LEU A 8 5.03 -16.86 17.35
C LEU A 8 3.91 -15.96 17.87
N LYS A 9 3.70 -14.81 17.22
CA LYS A 9 2.63 -13.87 17.56
C LYS A 9 1.33 -14.20 16.82
N HIS A 10 0.26 -14.39 17.56
CA HIS A 10 -1.07 -14.70 17.06
C HIS A 10 -2.00 -13.49 17.22
N TYR A 11 -2.16 -12.73 16.14
CA TYR A 11 -2.97 -11.52 16.12
C TYR A 11 -4.47 -11.82 16.06
N ARG A 12 -5.27 -10.78 16.25
CA ARG A 12 -6.74 -10.79 16.30
C ARG A 12 -7.30 -9.72 15.38
N HIS A 13 -8.55 -9.85 14.97
CA HIS A 13 -9.29 -8.74 14.36
C HIS A 13 -9.52 -7.62 15.39
N CYS A 14 -9.71 -6.40 14.91
CA CYS A 14 -10.20 -5.28 15.71
C CYS A 14 -11.56 -4.83 15.18
N VAL A 15 -12.63 -5.09 15.91
CA VAL A 15 -14.00 -4.73 15.51
C VAL A 15 -14.69 -4.07 16.70
N ASP A 16 -15.35 -2.94 16.46
CA ASP A 16 -16.08 -2.20 17.50
C ASP A 16 -15.22 -1.83 18.73
N GLY A 17 -13.92 -1.57 18.50
CA GLY A 17 -12.95 -1.28 19.56
C GLY A 17 -12.57 -2.49 20.42
N ALA A 18 -12.94 -3.71 20.02
CA ALA A 18 -12.60 -4.96 20.70
C ALA A 18 -11.71 -5.87 19.83
N TRP A 19 -10.88 -6.68 20.50
CA TRP A 19 -10.01 -7.65 19.84
C TRP A 19 -10.68 -9.02 19.76
N LEU A 20 -11.00 -9.49 18.55
CA LEU A 20 -11.73 -10.72 18.31
C LEU A 20 -10.82 -11.81 17.73
N GLU A 21 -10.90 -13.01 18.30
CA GLU A 21 -10.36 -14.19 17.63
C GLU A 21 -11.16 -14.48 16.36
N GLY A 22 -10.53 -15.10 15.37
CA GLY A 22 -11.19 -15.59 14.16
C GLY A 22 -10.94 -17.09 13.97
N THR A 23 -11.62 -17.68 13.00
CA THR A 23 -11.39 -19.07 12.60
C THR A 23 -10.26 -19.17 11.57
N GLY A 24 -9.48 -20.24 11.65
CA GLY A 24 -8.31 -20.41 10.77
C GLY A 24 -7.20 -19.38 11.03
N ARG A 25 -6.06 -19.57 10.39
CA ARG A 25 -4.90 -18.67 10.49
C ARG A 25 -4.24 -18.52 9.13
N ILE A 26 -3.76 -17.32 8.85
CA ILE A 26 -2.85 -17.01 7.75
C ILE A 26 -1.50 -16.70 8.36
N GLU A 27 -0.45 -17.31 7.81
CA GLU A 27 0.93 -17.09 8.22
C GLU A 27 1.47 -15.80 7.61
N VAL A 28 2.26 -15.08 8.42
CA VAL A 28 2.98 -13.88 7.99
C VAL A 28 4.46 -14.21 8.02
N GLU A 29 5.04 -14.27 6.84
CA GLU A 29 6.43 -14.59 6.56
C GLU A 29 7.28 -13.32 6.55
N ASN A 30 8.52 -13.39 7.03
CA ASN A 30 9.51 -12.35 6.78
C ASN A 30 10.18 -12.59 5.42
N PRO A 31 10.02 -11.70 4.41
CA PRO A 31 10.54 -11.93 3.06
C PRO A 31 12.06 -12.03 2.97
N ALA A 32 12.80 -11.49 3.95
CA ALA A 32 14.27 -11.52 3.99
C ALA A 32 14.80 -12.87 4.46
N THR A 33 14.04 -13.61 5.26
CA THR A 33 14.50 -14.85 5.90
C THR A 33 13.70 -16.08 5.51
N GLY A 34 12.47 -15.90 4.99
CA GLY A 34 11.50 -16.96 4.73
C GLY A 34 10.86 -17.55 6.00
N GLU A 35 11.08 -16.93 7.17
CA GLU A 35 10.58 -17.44 8.44
C GLU A 35 9.18 -16.89 8.75
N ILE A 36 8.29 -17.76 9.20
CA ILE A 36 6.99 -17.35 9.75
C ILE A 36 7.17 -16.80 11.15
N PHE A 37 6.86 -15.51 11.34
CA PHE A 37 7.06 -14.81 12.63
C PHE A 37 5.74 -14.34 13.27
N ALA A 38 4.64 -14.37 12.53
CA ALA A 38 3.31 -14.09 13.05
C ALA A 38 2.22 -14.84 12.29
N THR A 39 1.01 -14.83 12.86
CA THR A 39 -0.20 -15.27 12.18
C THR A 39 -1.34 -14.29 12.45
N VAL A 40 -2.23 -14.14 11.48
CA VAL A 40 -3.50 -13.42 11.62
C VAL A 40 -4.67 -14.35 11.40
N PRO A 41 -5.89 -14.05 11.90
CA PRO A 41 -7.02 -14.90 11.61
C PRO A 41 -7.43 -14.84 10.12
N ALA A 42 -7.95 -15.96 9.62
CA ALA A 42 -8.43 -16.12 8.25
C ALA A 42 -9.92 -15.77 8.16
N GLY A 43 -10.27 -14.50 8.38
CA GLY A 43 -11.66 -14.05 8.37
C GLY A 43 -12.32 -14.22 7.00
N GLY A 44 -13.64 -14.29 7.01
CA GLY A 44 -14.48 -14.43 5.83
C GLY A 44 -15.76 -13.60 5.94
N ALA A 45 -16.87 -14.13 5.39
CA ALA A 45 -18.14 -13.42 5.34
C ALA A 45 -18.71 -13.04 6.72
N ALA A 46 -18.49 -13.87 7.75
CA ALA A 46 -18.95 -13.59 9.10
C ALA A 46 -18.24 -12.36 9.70
N GLU A 47 -16.91 -12.30 9.60
CA GLU A 47 -16.12 -11.15 10.05
C GLU A 47 -16.41 -9.90 9.22
N ALA A 48 -16.66 -10.05 7.91
CA ALA A 48 -17.11 -8.96 7.05
C ALA A 48 -18.40 -8.32 7.57
N ALA A 49 -19.40 -9.15 7.87
CA ALA A 49 -20.70 -8.70 8.38
C ALA A 49 -20.56 -8.02 9.76
N LEU A 50 -19.79 -8.62 10.67
CA LEU A 50 -19.54 -8.04 11.99
C LEU A 50 -18.91 -6.64 11.89
N ALA A 51 -17.88 -6.49 11.06
CA ALA A 51 -17.20 -5.21 10.89
C ALA A 51 -18.06 -4.17 10.17
N ALA A 52 -18.78 -4.57 9.13
CA ALA A 52 -19.63 -3.67 8.36
C ALA A 52 -20.84 -3.18 9.17
N GLU A 53 -21.47 -4.04 9.98
CA GLU A 53 -22.57 -3.63 10.86
C GLU A 53 -22.09 -2.78 12.05
N ALA A 54 -20.87 -3.01 12.56
CA ALA A 54 -20.27 -2.13 13.56
C ALA A 54 -20.00 -0.73 12.98
N ALA A 55 -19.44 -0.65 11.77
CA ALA A 55 -19.22 0.60 11.06
C ALA A 55 -20.54 1.33 10.74
N ALA A 56 -21.56 0.60 10.28
CA ALA A 56 -22.87 1.17 9.97
C ALA A 56 -23.57 1.73 11.22
N ARG A 57 -23.47 1.04 12.36
CA ARG A 57 -24.02 1.52 13.64
C ARG A 57 -23.35 2.81 14.12
N ALA A 58 -22.03 2.94 13.94
CA ALA A 58 -21.27 4.12 14.36
C ALA A 58 -21.40 5.32 13.40
N GLN A 59 -21.86 5.10 12.16
CA GLN A 59 -21.89 6.09 11.10
C GLN A 59 -22.66 7.37 11.45
N PRO A 60 -23.92 7.33 11.95
CA PRO A 60 -24.70 8.55 12.17
C PRO A 60 -24.06 9.49 13.19
N ASP A 61 -23.59 8.93 14.32
CA ASP A 61 -22.98 9.71 15.40
C ASP A 61 -21.63 10.30 14.97
N TRP A 62 -20.84 9.55 14.19
CA TRP A 62 -19.56 10.03 13.67
C TRP A 62 -19.73 11.15 12.64
N GLU A 63 -20.68 11.01 11.72
CA GLU A 63 -20.99 12.03 10.71
C GLU A 63 -21.52 13.32 11.35
N ALA A 64 -22.33 13.20 12.41
CA ALA A 64 -22.87 14.33 13.16
C ALA A 64 -21.82 15.14 13.93
N LEU A 65 -20.65 14.56 14.23
CA LEU A 65 -19.56 15.31 14.88
C LEU A 65 -19.09 16.45 13.97
N PRO A 66 -18.87 17.67 14.49
CA PRO A 66 -18.32 18.76 13.68
C PRO A 66 -16.98 18.35 13.04
N PRO A 67 -16.72 18.70 11.76
CA PRO A 67 -15.51 18.28 11.06
C PRO A 67 -14.20 18.54 11.82
N ILE A 68 -14.12 19.66 12.54
CA ILE A 68 -12.94 19.99 13.35
C ILE A 68 -12.71 18.99 14.50
N ARG A 69 -13.78 18.44 15.09
CA ARG A 69 -13.66 17.41 16.14
C ARG A 69 -13.14 16.10 15.55
N ARG A 70 -13.59 15.74 14.35
CA ARG A 70 -13.02 14.59 13.61
C ARG A 70 -11.53 14.80 13.30
N ALA A 71 -11.15 16.00 12.88
CA ALA A 71 -9.75 16.36 12.67
C ALA A 71 -8.90 16.26 13.95
N ASP A 72 -9.43 16.58 15.13
CA ASP A 72 -8.71 16.43 16.39
C ASP A 72 -8.36 14.96 16.68
N HIS A 73 -9.23 14.00 16.33
CA HIS A 73 -8.91 12.56 16.41
C HIS A 73 -7.77 12.20 15.45
N LEU A 74 -7.79 12.72 14.21
CA LEU A 74 -6.75 12.44 13.22
C LEU A 74 -5.38 13.00 13.66
N ARG A 75 -5.33 14.20 14.23
CA ARG A 75 -4.08 14.78 14.77
C ARG A 75 -3.54 13.95 15.93
N ARG A 76 -4.41 13.48 16.84
CA ARG A 76 -3.99 12.58 17.92
C ARG A 76 -3.44 11.26 17.37
N LEU A 77 -4.11 10.66 16.40
CA LEU A 77 -3.63 9.44 15.76
C LEU A 77 -2.26 9.65 15.07
N ALA A 78 -2.07 10.77 14.37
CA ALA A 78 -0.79 11.11 13.76
C ALA A 78 0.34 11.22 14.81
N ALA A 79 0.10 11.93 15.92
CA ALA A 79 1.07 12.06 17.00
C ALA A 79 1.43 10.71 17.66
N LEU A 80 0.46 9.79 17.77
CA LEU A 80 0.70 8.43 18.29
C LEU A 80 1.50 7.57 17.31
N ILE A 81 1.28 7.73 16.00
CA ILE A 81 2.08 7.06 14.97
C ILE A 81 3.53 7.55 15.01
N GLU A 82 3.74 8.85 15.16
CA GLU A 82 5.08 9.42 15.33
C GLU A 82 5.77 8.91 16.60
N ARG A 83 5.03 8.84 17.72
CA ARG A 83 5.53 8.27 18.99
C ARG A 83 6.00 6.82 18.82
N ASP A 84 5.21 5.99 18.12
CA ASP A 84 5.51 4.57 17.90
C ASP A 84 6.40 4.35 16.65
N GLY A 85 6.95 5.41 16.06
CA GLY A 85 7.48 5.39 14.71
C GLY A 85 8.58 4.37 14.47
N GLU A 86 9.53 4.21 15.40
CA GLU A 86 10.60 3.22 15.26
C GLU A 86 10.06 1.77 15.35
N ALA A 87 9.10 1.52 16.24
CA ALA A 87 8.49 0.19 16.36
C ALA A 87 7.69 -0.17 15.10
N LEU A 88 6.97 0.80 14.54
CA LEU A 88 6.25 0.66 13.27
C LEU A 88 7.21 0.44 12.09
N ALA A 89 8.30 1.21 11.99
CA ALA A 89 9.30 1.04 10.94
C ALA A 89 9.91 -0.37 10.95
N ARG A 90 10.27 -0.87 12.14
CA ARG A 90 10.78 -2.24 12.30
C ARG A 90 9.72 -3.28 11.96
N LEU A 91 8.45 -3.07 12.33
CA LEU A 91 7.36 -3.99 12.00
C LEU A 91 7.11 -4.08 10.49
N VAL A 92 7.07 -2.93 9.81
CA VAL A 92 6.95 -2.85 8.35
C VAL A 92 8.13 -3.55 7.67
N THR A 93 9.34 -3.31 8.16
CA THR A 93 10.57 -3.98 7.67
C THR A 93 10.44 -5.50 7.80
N MET A 94 9.95 -6.00 8.94
CA MET A 94 9.75 -7.45 9.18
C MET A 94 8.70 -8.07 8.24
N GLU A 95 7.54 -7.43 8.06
CA GLU A 95 6.43 -8.04 7.30
C GLU A 95 6.55 -7.83 5.79
N GLN A 96 7.20 -6.77 5.33
CA GLN A 96 7.26 -6.41 3.91
C GLN A 96 8.66 -6.51 3.30
N GLY A 97 9.72 -6.30 4.10
CA GLY A 97 11.12 -6.47 3.67
C GLY A 97 11.83 -5.20 3.20
N LYS A 98 11.19 -4.03 3.07
CA LYS A 98 11.93 -2.80 2.71
C LYS A 98 12.99 -2.45 3.76
N PRO A 99 14.13 -1.85 3.37
CA PRO A 99 15.12 -1.35 4.31
C PRO A 99 14.48 -0.46 5.39
N VAL A 100 14.95 -0.58 6.64
CA VAL A 100 14.37 0.13 7.78
C VAL A 100 14.43 1.65 7.64
N ALA A 101 15.43 2.16 6.90
CA ALA A 101 15.52 3.56 6.54
C ALA A 101 14.33 4.02 5.68
N GLU A 102 13.94 3.23 4.67
CA GLU A 102 12.74 3.49 3.86
C GLU A 102 11.46 3.33 4.68
N ALA A 103 11.40 2.34 5.58
CA ALA A 103 10.26 2.15 6.47
C ALA A 103 10.04 3.34 7.42
N ARG A 104 11.11 4.00 7.88
CA ARG A 104 10.99 5.26 8.63
C ARG A 104 10.40 6.38 7.78
N GLY A 105 10.76 6.46 6.49
CA GLY A 105 10.13 7.37 5.53
C GLY A 105 8.63 7.07 5.37
N GLU A 106 8.25 5.79 5.29
CA GLU A 106 6.84 5.38 5.24
C GLU A 106 6.06 5.85 6.49
N VAL A 107 6.64 5.69 7.68
CA VAL A 107 6.03 6.17 8.94
C VAL A 107 5.81 7.69 8.92
N GLN A 108 6.79 8.46 8.44
CA GLN A 108 6.64 9.91 8.32
C GLN A 108 5.53 10.29 7.35
N GLY A 109 5.49 9.66 6.17
CA GLY A 109 4.41 9.86 5.18
C GLY A 109 3.04 9.45 5.73
N THR A 110 2.98 8.43 6.57
CA THR A 110 1.76 7.95 7.23
C THR A 110 1.14 9.02 8.13
N ALA A 111 1.94 9.70 8.95
CA ALA A 111 1.48 10.80 9.80
C ALA A 111 1.03 12.00 8.96
N LEU A 112 1.79 12.33 7.89
CA LEU A 112 1.48 13.42 6.97
C LEU A 112 0.12 13.24 6.27
N TYR A 113 -0.24 12.03 5.85
CA TYR A 113 -1.57 11.79 5.25
C TYR A 113 -2.72 12.15 6.19
N LEU A 114 -2.57 11.88 7.49
CA LEU A 114 -3.60 12.19 8.49
C LEU A 114 -3.68 13.68 8.78
N THR A 115 -2.53 14.35 8.92
CA THR A 115 -2.50 15.80 9.19
C THR A 115 -3.01 16.59 7.99
N TYR A 116 -2.62 16.21 6.76
CA TYR A 116 -3.16 16.78 5.53
C TYR A 116 -4.69 16.67 5.47
N ALA A 117 -5.24 15.47 5.74
CA ALA A 117 -6.70 15.31 5.79
C ALA A 117 -7.35 16.16 6.90
N ALA A 118 -6.73 16.26 8.08
CA ALA A 118 -7.23 17.05 9.20
C ALA A 118 -7.28 18.55 8.90
N GLU A 119 -6.39 19.07 8.06
CA GLU A 119 -6.38 20.47 7.61
C GLU A 119 -7.59 20.81 6.72
N GLU A 120 -8.10 19.83 5.96
CA GLU A 120 -9.24 20.01 5.07
C GLU A 120 -10.60 20.06 5.79
N ALA A 121 -10.64 19.76 7.09
CA ALA A 121 -11.87 19.70 7.88
C ALA A 121 -12.74 20.97 7.83
N ARG A 122 -12.14 22.15 7.61
CA ARG A 122 -12.87 23.43 7.50
C ARG A 122 -12.91 24.00 6.09
N ARG A 123 -12.29 23.33 5.12
CA ARG A 123 -12.11 23.82 3.74
C ARG A 123 -13.07 23.18 2.75
N ILE A 124 -13.56 21.99 3.07
CA ILE A 124 -14.59 21.31 2.28
C ILE A 124 -15.90 22.07 2.43
N THR A 125 -16.36 22.69 1.34
CA THR A 125 -17.57 23.52 1.28
C THR A 125 -18.55 23.00 0.22
N GLY A 126 -19.82 23.35 0.40
CA GLY A 126 -20.87 23.15 -0.61
C GLY A 126 -21.12 24.43 -1.42
N ASP A 127 -22.13 24.39 -2.28
CA ASP A 127 -22.46 25.48 -3.20
C ASP A 127 -23.89 25.98 -2.98
N ILE A 128 -24.09 27.30 -3.12
CA ILE A 128 -25.42 27.94 -3.21
C ILE A 128 -25.52 28.56 -4.59
N LEU A 129 -26.52 28.14 -5.35
CA LEU A 129 -26.69 28.49 -6.77
C LEU A 129 -28.01 29.26 -6.98
N PRO A 130 -28.06 30.16 -8.00
CA PRO A 130 -29.31 30.80 -8.38
C PRO A 130 -30.31 29.76 -8.94
N SER A 131 -31.60 30.01 -8.73
CA SER A 131 -32.69 29.31 -9.42
C SER A 131 -33.26 30.18 -10.55
N ASP A 132 -33.80 29.52 -11.57
CA ASP A 132 -34.60 30.17 -12.62
C ASP A 132 -36.03 30.47 -12.14
N GLU A 133 -36.49 29.80 -11.07
CA GLU A 133 -37.81 30.00 -10.46
C GLU A 133 -37.79 31.08 -9.36
N PRO A 134 -38.83 31.94 -9.28
CA PRO A 134 -38.94 32.91 -8.19
C PRO A 134 -39.10 32.22 -6.83
N ASP A 135 -38.56 32.83 -5.78
CA ASP A 135 -38.63 32.35 -4.39
C ASP A 135 -37.98 30.97 -4.12
N GLU A 136 -37.07 30.52 -5.00
CA GLU A 136 -36.35 29.25 -4.87
C GLU A 136 -34.83 29.44 -4.63
N GLN A 137 -34.22 28.53 -3.87
CA GLN A 137 -32.76 28.43 -3.70
C GLN A 137 -32.28 27.01 -3.98
N VAL A 138 -31.14 26.89 -4.68
CA VAL A 138 -30.51 25.60 -4.96
C VAL A 138 -29.27 25.43 -4.09
N TRP A 139 -29.23 24.37 -3.29
CA TRP A 139 -28.15 24.07 -2.35
C TRP A 139 -27.50 22.73 -2.68
N ILE A 140 -26.17 22.70 -2.82
CA ILE A 140 -25.40 21.47 -2.98
C ILE A 140 -24.56 21.26 -1.73
N GLN A 141 -24.93 20.26 -0.93
CA GLN A 141 -24.21 19.90 0.30
C GLN A 141 -23.35 18.66 0.09
N ARG A 142 -22.17 18.64 0.73
CA ARG A 142 -21.31 17.46 0.76
C ARG A 142 -21.58 16.68 2.04
N ALA A 143 -21.99 15.43 1.90
CA ALA A 143 -22.25 14.50 3.00
C ALA A 143 -21.30 13.29 2.92
N ALA A 144 -21.21 12.51 3.99
CA ALA A 144 -20.46 11.26 3.96
C ALA A 144 -21.15 10.26 3.00
N HIS A 145 -20.35 9.35 2.44
CA HIS A 145 -20.92 8.24 1.66
C HIS A 145 -21.56 7.19 2.59
N GLY A 146 -21.00 6.99 3.79
CA GLY A 146 -21.41 5.95 4.73
C GLY A 146 -20.22 5.05 5.08
N VAL A 147 -20.43 3.73 5.09
CA VAL A 147 -19.35 2.78 5.39
C VAL A 147 -18.39 2.68 4.20
N VAL A 148 -17.12 2.99 4.44
CA VAL A 148 -16.02 2.85 3.49
C VAL A 148 -15.29 1.53 3.74
N VAL A 149 -15.11 0.72 2.69
CA VAL A 149 -14.21 -0.44 2.72
C VAL A 149 -12.86 -0.02 2.15
N ALA A 150 -11.82 -0.13 2.97
CA ALA A 150 -10.45 0.22 2.63
C ALA A 150 -9.60 -1.04 2.44
N LEU A 151 -9.24 -1.32 1.18
CA LEU A 151 -8.40 -2.45 0.79
C LEU A 151 -6.99 -1.92 0.45
N THR A 152 -5.96 -2.38 1.18
CA THR A 152 -4.58 -1.91 1.00
C THR A 152 -3.68 -2.97 0.35
N ALA A 153 -2.71 -2.50 -0.44
CA ALA A 153 -1.66 -3.34 -1.01
C ALA A 153 -0.57 -3.64 0.02
N TRP A 154 0.32 -4.57 -0.33
CA TRP A 154 1.39 -5.05 0.55
C TRP A 154 2.65 -4.18 0.57
N ASN A 155 2.87 -3.32 -0.43
CA ASN A 155 4.15 -2.65 -0.62
C ASN A 155 4.42 -1.49 0.35
N TYR A 156 3.37 -0.74 0.71
CA TYR A 156 3.40 0.31 1.74
C TYR A 156 2.18 0.15 2.68
N PRO A 157 2.15 -0.93 3.48
CA PRO A 157 0.94 -1.34 4.19
C PRO A 157 0.49 -0.31 5.23
N LEU A 158 1.44 0.41 5.85
CA LEU A 158 1.16 1.41 6.87
C LEU A 158 0.65 2.70 6.21
N ALA A 159 1.38 3.22 5.22
CA ALA A 159 1.01 4.47 4.56
C ALA A 159 -0.29 4.36 3.76
N LEU A 160 -0.54 3.22 3.09
CA LEU A 160 -1.79 3.02 2.36
C LEU A 160 -3.00 2.91 3.28
N THR A 161 -2.80 2.44 4.52
CA THR A 161 -3.86 2.41 5.53
C THR A 161 -4.29 3.83 5.90
N THR A 162 -3.36 4.70 6.26
CA THR A 162 -3.70 6.08 6.67
C THR A 162 -4.06 7.00 5.51
N ARG A 163 -3.51 6.76 4.31
CA ARG A 163 -3.96 7.42 3.07
C ARG A 163 -5.45 7.22 2.81
N LYS A 164 -6.03 6.11 3.27
CA LYS A 164 -7.47 5.81 3.18
C LYS A 164 -8.23 6.33 4.40
N LEU A 165 -7.70 6.12 5.61
CA LEU A 165 -8.36 6.55 6.86
C LEU A 165 -8.51 8.07 6.93
N GLY A 166 -7.47 8.85 6.65
CA GLY A 166 -7.48 10.31 6.77
C GLY A 166 -8.68 10.97 6.07
N PRO A 167 -8.78 10.89 4.74
CA PRO A 167 -9.88 11.51 4.00
C PRO A 167 -11.24 10.90 4.34
N ALA A 168 -11.35 9.58 4.55
CA ALA A 168 -12.63 8.94 4.89
C ALA A 168 -13.17 9.45 6.25
N LEU A 169 -12.31 9.48 7.27
CA LEU A 169 -12.68 9.88 8.61
C LEU A 169 -12.98 11.38 8.71
N VAL A 170 -12.16 12.26 8.10
CA VAL A 170 -12.43 13.71 8.19
C VAL A 170 -13.74 14.10 7.51
N THR A 171 -14.11 13.40 6.45
CA THR A 171 -15.38 13.59 5.71
C THR A 171 -16.58 12.91 6.37
N GLY A 172 -16.40 12.27 7.54
CA GLY A 172 -17.51 11.72 8.33
C GLY A 172 -17.88 10.28 8.01
N ASN A 173 -17.08 9.54 7.26
CA ASN A 173 -17.29 8.12 6.99
C ASN A 173 -16.70 7.26 8.11
N THR A 174 -17.33 6.13 8.40
CA THR A 174 -16.73 5.01 9.15
C THR A 174 -16.03 4.06 8.19
N VAL A 175 -15.04 3.33 8.68
CA VAL A 175 -14.13 2.56 7.82
C VAL A 175 -13.98 1.12 8.31
N VAL A 176 -14.06 0.19 7.36
CA VAL A 176 -13.60 -1.20 7.53
C VAL A 176 -12.33 -1.38 6.68
N VAL A 177 -11.19 -1.57 7.34
CA VAL A 177 -9.90 -1.84 6.71
C VAL A 177 -9.69 -3.34 6.60
N LYS A 178 -9.36 -3.81 5.39
CA LYS A 178 -8.77 -5.14 5.18
C LYS A 178 -7.39 -4.97 4.54
N PRO A 179 -6.30 -5.14 5.33
CA PRO A 179 -4.96 -5.09 4.78
C PRO A 179 -4.67 -6.34 3.95
N HIS A 180 -3.64 -6.26 3.09
CA HIS A 180 -3.15 -7.44 2.39
C HIS A 180 -2.76 -8.53 3.39
N GLU A 181 -3.15 -9.77 3.12
CA GLU A 181 -2.97 -10.92 4.01
C GLU A 181 -1.52 -11.21 4.40
N GLY A 182 -0.55 -10.86 3.56
CA GLY A 182 0.88 -11.02 3.84
C GLY A 182 1.56 -9.85 4.55
N THR A 183 0.91 -8.68 4.68
CA THR A 183 1.42 -7.54 5.47
C THR A 183 0.33 -6.89 6.35
N PRO A 184 -0.35 -7.66 7.22
CA PRO A 184 -1.50 -7.16 7.96
C PRO A 184 -1.14 -6.45 9.27
N LEU A 185 0.10 -6.56 9.75
CA LEU A 185 0.46 -6.29 11.15
C LEU A 185 0.53 -4.79 11.45
N SER A 186 1.10 -4.00 10.55
CA SER A 186 1.14 -2.53 10.70
C SER A 186 -0.27 -1.93 10.76
N ALA A 187 -1.22 -2.41 9.95
CA ALA A 187 -2.62 -1.98 10.01
C ALA A 187 -3.31 -2.37 11.32
N LEU A 188 -3.00 -3.55 11.88
CA LEU A 188 -3.48 -3.96 13.20
C LEU A 188 -2.86 -3.11 14.33
N HIS A 189 -1.58 -2.71 14.20
CA HIS A 189 -0.97 -1.77 15.13
C HIS A 189 -1.67 -0.40 15.07
N ILE A 190 -2.00 0.09 13.87
CA ILE A 190 -2.84 1.30 13.71
C ILE A 190 -4.18 1.14 14.42
N ALA A 191 -4.82 -0.03 14.39
CA ALA A 191 -6.08 -0.26 15.11
C ALA A 191 -5.92 -0.06 16.63
N ALA A 192 -4.80 -0.47 17.21
CA ALA A 192 -4.49 -0.21 18.61
C ALA A 192 -4.33 1.30 18.88
N LEU A 193 -3.62 2.02 18.00
CA LEU A 193 -3.44 3.47 18.11
C LEU A 193 -4.74 4.25 17.90
N VAL A 194 -5.65 3.73 17.07
CA VAL A 194 -6.99 4.31 16.88
C VAL A 194 -7.81 4.26 18.17
N ILE A 195 -7.76 3.13 18.89
CA ILE A 195 -8.40 3.00 20.20
C ILE A 195 -7.76 3.99 21.19
N GLU A 196 -6.42 4.07 21.20
CA GLU A 196 -5.69 4.99 22.08
C GLU A 196 -5.96 6.48 21.77
N ALA A 197 -6.13 6.83 20.49
CA ALA A 197 -6.51 8.17 20.04
C ALA A 197 -7.95 8.56 20.44
N GLY A 198 -8.70 7.62 21.00
CA GLY A 198 -10.05 7.80 21.52
C GLY A 198 -11.10 7.93 20.43
N LEU A 199 -10.89 7.35 19.23
CA LEU A 199 -11.96 7.30 18.23
C LEU A 199 -13.13 6.47 18.78
N PRO A 200 -14.39 6.87 18.51
CA PRO A 200 -15.55 6.10 18.94
C PRO A 200 -15.53 4.66 18.40
N LYS A 201 -16.09 3.74 19.18
CA LYS A 201 -16.20 2.33 18.79
C LYS A 201 -16.94 2.18 17.47
N GLY A 202 -16.45 1.30 16.60
CA GLY A 202 -17.03 1.04 15.29
C GLY A 202 -16.64 2.03 14.20
N VAL A 203 -16.06 3.19 14.53
CA VAL A 203 -15.64 4.18 13.50
C VAL A 203 -14.53 3.64 12.61
N VAL A 204 -13.61 2.85 13.17
CA VAL A 204 -12.61 2.10 12.42
C VAL A 204 -12.64 0.65 12.88
N ASN A 205 -12.67 -0.25 11.92
CA ASN A 205 -12.61 -1.70 12.13
C ASN A 205 -11.50 -2.25 11.23
N VAL A 206 -10.71 -3.19 11.72
CA VAL A 206 -9.63 -3.83 10.97
C VAL A 206 -9.81 -5.35 11.04
N VAL A 207 -10.09 -5.95 9.88
CA VAL A 207 -10.31 -7.40 9.73
C VAL A 207 -9.28 -7.98 8.76
N THR A 208 -8.88 -9.22 8.97
CA THR A 208 -7.84 -9.91 8.18
C THR A 208 -8.40 -11.17 7.57
N GLY A 209 -7.90 -11.55 6.41
CA GLY A 209 -8.43 -12.65 5.61
C GLY A 209 -7.94 -12.49 4.17
N THR A 210 -8.29 -13.42 3.29
CA THR A 210 -7.86 -13.36 1.88
C THR A 210 -8.71 -12.36 1.08
N GLY A 211 -8.22 -11.92 -0.08
CA GLY A 211 -9.01 -11.09 -0.99
C GLY A 211 -10.30 -11.80 -1.46
N ARG A 212 -10.21 -13.11 -1.74
CA ARG A 212 -11.31 -13.90 -2.29
C ARG A 212 -12.46 -14.13 -1.31
N GLU A 213 -12.16 -14.38 -0.04
CA GLU A 213 -13.18 -14.67 0.97
C GLU A 213 -13.66 -13.39 1.66
N LEU A 214 -12.74 -12.68 2.32
CA LEU A 214 -13.08 -11.50 3.11
C LEU A 214 -13.27 -10.25 2.25
N GLY A 215 -12.38 -10.05 1.27
CA GLY A 215 -12.42 -8.87 0.40
C GLY A 215 -13.71 -8.81 -0.42
N ASP A 216 -14.07 -9.89 -1.11
CA ASP A 216 -15.32 -9.99 -1.87
C ASP A 216 -16.56 -9.79 -0.97
N ALA A 217 -16.60 -10.45 0.19
CA ALA A 217 -17.71 -10.28 1.13
C ALA A 217 -17.87 -8.84 1.62
N LEU A 218 -16.77 -8.13 1.91
CA LEU A 218 -16.81 -6.71 2.30
C LEU A 218 -17.31 -5.81 1.16
N VAL A 219 -16.85 -6.04 -0.07
CA VAL A 219 -17.27 -5.24 -1.24
C VAL A 219 -18.76 -5.43 -1.53
N ARG A 220 -19.24 -6.68 -1.47
CA ARG A 220 -20.64 -7.03 -1.73
C ARG A 220 -21.59 -6.68 -0.60
N HIS A 221 -21.07 -6.38 0.59
CA HIS A 221 -21.91 -6.14 1.76
C HIS A 221 -22.89 -4.97 1.50
N PRO A 222 -24.19 -5.11 1.86
CA PRO A 222 -25.19 -4.06 1.62
C PRO A 222 -24.83 -2.72 2.26
N ARG A 223 -24.17 -2.73 3.43
CA ARG A 223 -23.75 -1.51 4.16
C ARG A 223 -22.61 -0.75 3.51
N THR A 224 -21.79 -1.39 2.69
CA THR A 224 -20.67 -0.73 2.01
C THR A 224 -21.21 0.32 1.05
N ALA A 225 -20.75 1.56 1.15
CA ALA A 225 -21.13 2.66 0.26
C ALA A 225 -20.01 3.01 -0.74
N LEU A 226 -18.76 2.94 -0.28
CA LEU A 226 -17.58 3.22 -1.08
C LEU A 226 -16.50 2.16 -0.84
N VAL A 227 -15.82 1.74 -1.89
CA VAL A 227 -14.63 0.90 -1.82
C VAL A 227 -13.43 1.67 -2.34
N THR A 228 -12.38 1.76 -1.53
CA THR A 228 -11.07 2.30 -1.93
C THR A 228 -10.03 1.19 -1.93
N LEU A 229 -9.56 0.81 -3.11
CA LEU A 229 -8.54 -0.22 -3.31
C LEU A 229 -7.25 0.41 -3.82
N THR A 230 -6.15 -0.04 -3.24
CA THR A 230 -4.83 0.03 -3.89
C THR A 230 -4.34 -1.39 -4.10
N GLY A 231 -3.96 -1.77 -5.31
CA GLY A 231 -3.58 -3.15 -5.62
C GLY A 231 -3.32 -3.41 -7.09
N SER A 232 -3.35 -4.69 -7.50
CA SER A 232 -3.11 -5.06 -8.90
C SER A 232 -4.30 -4.74 -9.81
N VAL A 233 -4.05 -4.60 -11.11
CA VAL A 233 -5.11 -4.43 -12.13
C VAL A 233 -6.13 -5.58 -12.08
N ARG A 234 -5.67 -6.81 -11.85
CA ARG A 234 -6.54 -7.99 -11.68
C ARG A 234 -7.51 -7.81 -10.51
N ALA A 235 -6.99 -7.48 -9.33
CA ALA A 235 -7.82 -7.24 -8.15
C ALA A 235 -8.77 -6.05 -8.34
N GLY A 236 -8.32 -4.98 -9.01
CA GLY A 236 -9.17 -3.85 -9.37
C GLY A 236 -10.38 -4.23 -10.22
N ARG A 237 -10.19 -5.09 -11.23
CA ARG A 237 -11.27 -5.61 -12.07
C ARG A 237 -12.25 -6.47 -11.27
N GLU A 238 -11.75 -7.33 -10.40
CA GLU A 238 -12.56 -8.18 -9.51
C GLU A 238 -13.43 -7.31 -8.57
N VAL A 239 -12.84 -6.30 -7.92
CA VAL A 239 -13.57 -5.35 -7.07
C VAL A 239 -14.58 -4.55 -7.87
N PHE A 240 -14.23 -4.09 -9.08
CA PHE A 240 -15.16 -3.36 -9.93
C PHE A 240 -16.40 -4.19 -10.27
N ALA A 241 -16.21 -5.45 -10.64
CA ALA A 241 -17.31 -6.37 -10.92
C ALA A 241 -18.17 -6.64 -9.67
N ALA A 242 -17.54 -6.90 -8.52
CA ALA A 242 -18.27 -7.18 -7.27
C ALA A 242 -19.05 -5.97 -6.74
N ALA A 243 -18.61 -4.75 -7.03
CA ALA A 243 -19.26 -3.51 -6.62
C ALA A 243 -20.48 -3.14 -7.47
N ALA A 244 -20.64 -3.74 -8.65
CA ALA A 244 -21.69 -3.36 -9.60
C ALA A 244 -23.10 -3.60 -9.06
N ASP A 245 -23.33 -4.74 -8.38
CA ASP A 245 -24.66 -5.12 -7.86
C ASP A 245 -25.23 -4.10 -6.87
N GLY A 246 -24.35 -3.45 -6.10
CA GLY A 246 -24.72 -2.43 -5.12
C GLY A 246 -24.51 -1.00 -5.58
N LEU A 247 -24.10 -0.79 -6.84
CA LEU A 247 -23.71 0.52 -7.40
C LEU A 247 -22.74 1.28 -6.50
N LYS A 248 -21.75 0.57 -5.93
CA LYS A 248 -20.83 1.14 -4.94
C LYS A 248 -19.93 2.19 -5.60
N VAL A 249 -19.58 3.25 -4.88
CA VAL A 249 -18.56 4.20 -5.33
C VAL A 249 -17.18 3.54 -5.28
N LEU A 250 -16.39 3.67 -6.34
CA LEU A 250 -15.07 3.06 -6.44
C LEU A 250 -13.96 4.10 -6.53
N ARG A 251 -12.88 3.87 -5.78
CA ARG A 251 -11.59 4.55 -5.93
C ARG A 251 -10.51 3.49 -6.08
N LEU A 252 -9.98 3.34 -7.28
CA LEU A 252 -9.06 2.26 -7.64
C LEU A 252 -7.71 2.85 -8.07
N GLU A 253 -6.68 2.62 -7.27
CA GLU A 253 -5.29 2.92 -7.60
C GLU A 253 -4.57 1.61 -7.93
N LEU A 254 -4.17 1.44 -9.18
CA LEU A 254 -3.70 0.15 -9.72
C LEU A 254 -2.22 0.22 -10.15
N GLY A 255 -1.73 -0.85 -10.78
CA GLY A 255 -0.36 -0.91 -11.30
C GLY A 255 -0.09 0.04 -12.47
N GLY A 256 1.19 0.23 -12.78
CA GLY A 256 1.67 1.17 -13.80
C GLY A 256 2.83 0.65 -14.63
N LYS A 257 3.08 1.31 -15.78
CA LYS A 257 4.29 1.12 -16.60
C LYS A 257 4.93 2.49 -16.88
N ALA A 258 5.27 3.18 -15.80
CA ALA A 258 5.68 4.58 -15.86
C ALA A 258 6.98 4.75 -16.66
N PRO A 259 6.99 5.62 -17.69
CA PRO A 259 8.18 5.90 -18.47
C PRO A 259 9.08 6.91 -17.76
N PHE A 260 10.40 6.72 -17.87
CA PHE A 260 11.41 7.70 -17.47
C PHE A 260 12.16 8.15 -18.72
N ILE A 261 12.06 9.44 -19.08
CA ILE A 261 12.53 9.97 -20.36
C ILE A 261 13.69 10.94 -20.11
N ILE A 262 14.85 10.68 -20.71
CA ILE A 262 16.05 11.51 -20.63
C ILE A 262 16.18 12.23 -21.96
N ALA A 263 15.92 13.54 -21.94
CA ALA A 263 16.09 14.43 -23.09
C ALA A 263 17.58 14.78 -23.31
N GLU A 264 17.87 15.36 -24.48
CA GLU A 264 19.23 15.75 -24.88
C GLU A 264 19.88 16.78 -23.94
N ASP A 265 19.08 17.68 -23.37
CA ASP A 265 19.49 18.76 -22.47
C ASP A 265 19.37 18.39 -20.99
N ALA A 266 19.09 17.12 -20.68
CA ALA A 266 18.96 16.67 -19.30
C ALA A 266 20.27 16.81 -18.52
N ASP A 267 20.15 17.25 -17.27
CA ASP A 267 21.21 17.11 -16.28
C ASP A 267 21.40 15.62 -15.98
N LEU A 268 22.47 15.03 -16.55
CA LEU A 268 22.68 13.58 -16.49
C LEU A 268 22.94 13.08 -15.07
N ASP A 269 23.59 13.86 -14.21
CA ASP A 269 23.88 13.42 -12.84
C ASP A 269 22.57 13.36 -12.03
N ARG A 270 21.74 14.39 -12.15
CA ARG A 270 20.40 14.39 -11.53
C ARG A 270 19.48 13.31 -12.12
N ALA A 271 19.58 13.06 -13.43
CA ALA A 271 18.81 12.02 -14.09
C ALA A 271 19.20 10.62 -13.60
N VAL A 272 20.49 10.36 -13.40
CA VAL A 272 20.99 9.09 -12.84
C VAL A 272 20.49 8.89 -11.42
N ASP A 273 20.62 9.91 -10.55
CA ASP A 273 20.15 9.80 -9.17
C ASP A 273 18.63 9.53 -9.10
N ALA A 274 17.85 10.24 -9.91
CA ALA A 274 16.41 10.02 -10.01
C ALA A 274 16.05 8.64 -10.58
N ALA A 275 16.81 8.14 -11.57
CA ALA A 275 16.61 6.81 -12.14
C ALA A 275 16.91 5.70 -11.13
N ILE A 276 17.97 5.85 -10.33
CA ILE A 276 18.32 4.90 -9.27
C ILE A 276 17.21 4.85 -8.21
N ALA A 277 16.83 6.01 -7.67
CA ALA A 277 15.80 6.08 -6.64
C ALA A 277 14.45 5.52 -7.16
N SER A 278 14.00 5.98 -8.33
CA SER A 278 12.68 5.59 -8.86
C SER A 278 12.58 4.14 -9.32
N ARG A 279 13.69 3.42 -9.56
CA ARG A 279 13.65 1.99 -9.92
C ARG A 279 13.94 1.07 -8.74
N PHE A 280 14.92 1.38 -7.91
CA PHE A 280 15.45 0.41 -6.95
C PHE A 280 14.98 0.61 -5.50
N GLU A 281 14.42 1.78 -5.17
CA GLU A 281 13.76 1.99 -3.87
C GLU A 281 12.66 0.95 -3.65
N ASN A 282 12.57 0.42 -2.44
CA ASN A 282 11.68 -0.67 -2.06
C ASN A 282 11.76 -1.88 -3.02
N CYS A 283 12.95 -2.16 -3.56
CA CYS A 283 13.19 -3.24 -4.52
C CYS A 283 12.30 -3.12 -5.78
N GLY A 284 12.00 -1.88 -6.19
CA GLY A 284 11.14 -1.59 -7.33
C GLY A 284 9.67 -1.94 -7.14
N GLN A 285 9.22 -2.05 -5.89
CA GLN A 285 7.86 -2.47 -5.54
C GLN A 285 6.94 -1.26 -5.32
N ILE A 286 6.97 -0.30 -6.25
CA ILE A 286 6.20 0.94 -6.18
C ILE A 286 5.44 1.12 -7.51
N CYS A 287 4.15 1.45 -7.46
CA CYS A 287 3.30 1.56 -8.66
C CYS A 287 3.71 2.70 -9.61
N ILE A 288 4.49 3.66 -9.10
CA ILE A 288 5.03 4.79 -9.86
C ILE A 288 6.53 4.60 -10.20
N CYS A 289 7.09 3.42 -9.98
CA CYS A 289 8.48 3.14 -10.33
C CYS A 289 8.74 3.39 -11.80
N ASN A 290 9.97 3.82 -12.11
CA ASN A 290 10.50 3.83 -13.47
C ASN A 290 10.51 2.40 -14.02
N GLU A 291 9.50 2.06 -14.80
CA GLU A 291 9.27 0.70 -15.33
C GLU A 291 9.84 0.50 -16.73
N ARG A 292 10.24 1.59 -17.39
CA ARG A 292 10.90 1.59 -18.69
C ARG A 292 11.52 2.96 -18.95
N MET A 293 12.73 2.95 -19.50
CA MET A 293 13.51 4.15 -19.71
C MET A 293 13.71 4.42 -21.19
N TYR A 294 13.60 5.69 -21.60
CA TYR A 294 13.92 6.16 -22.94
C TYR A 294 15.00 7.22 -22.83
N VAL A 295 16.15 6.98 -23.46
CA VAL A 295 17.29 7.88 -23.45
C VAL A 295 17.51 8.36 -24.89
N VAL A 296 17.63 9.68 -25.09
CA VAL A 296 17.96 10.22 -26.42
C VAL A 296 19.37 9.77 -26.82
N ASP A 297 19.51 9.36 -28.08
CA ASP A 297 20.73 8.76 -28.64
C ASP A 297 22.00 9.59 -28.37
N SER A 298 21.93 10.92 -28.53
CA SER A 298 23.07 11.83 -28.32
C SER A 298 23.63 11.85 -26.89
N VAL A 299 22.88 11.33 -25.91
CA VAL A 299 23.30 11.26 -24.51
C VAL A 299 23.33 9.85 -23.93
N ALA A 300 22.94 8.84 -24.73
CA ALA A 300 22.73 7.46 -24.28
C ALA A 300 23.96 6.85 -23.63
N ASP A 301 25.11 6.86 -24.32
CA ASP A 301 26.33 6.23 -23.83
C ASP A 301 26.79 6.83 -22.49
N ARG A 302 26.83 8.16 -22.41
CA ARG A 302 27.27 8.88 -21.20
C ARG A 302 26.35 8.65 -20.02
N PHE A 303 25.04 8.60 -20.27
CA PHE A 303 24.06 8.31 -19.22
C PHE A 303 24.19 6.87 -18.75
N MET A 304 24.24 5.91 -19.68
CA MET A 304 24.29 4.48 -19.36
C MET A 304 25.57 4.09 -18.62
N GLU A 305 26.72 4.68 -18.97
CA GLU A 305 27.97 4.49 -18.24
C GLU A 305 27.81 4.85 -16.75
N ARG A 306 27.32 6.06 -16.46
CA ARG A 306 27.12 6.57 -15.09
C ARG A 306 26.03 5.78 -14.35
N PHE A 307 24.93 5.47 -15.03
CA PHE A 307 23.82 4.72 -14.45
C PHE A 307 24.27 3.31 -14.04
N LEU A 308 24.97 2.59 -14.92
CA LEU A 308 25.47 1.24 -14.61
C LEU A 308 26.52 1.25 -13.50
N GLU A 309 27.37 2.27 -13.42
CA GLU A 309 28.29 2.44 -12.30
C GLU A 309 27.52 2.54 -10.98
N ARG A 310 26.48 3.38 -10.92
CA ARG A 310 25.65 3.54 -9.72
C ARG A 310 24.86 2.29 -9.37
N VAL A 311 24.31 1.57 -10.36
CA VAL A 311 23.62 0.28 -10.14
C VAL A 311 24.56 -0.74 -9.50
N ARG A 312 25.81 -0.85 -9.97
CA ARG A 312 26.80 -1.80 -9.42
C ARG A 312 27.22 -1.47 -7.98
N GLN A 313 27.01 -0.23 -7.55
CA GLN A 313 27.32 0.22 -6.19
C GLN A 313 26.16 -0.01 -5.21
N LEU A 314 24.97 -0.40 -5.68
CA LEU A 314 23.82 -0.72 -4.83
C LEU A 314 24.11 -1.92 -3.94
N LYS A 315 23.89 -1.75 -2.63
CA LYS A 315 24.04 -2.79 -1.62
C LYS A 315 22.71 -3.49 -1.42
N VAL A 316 22.66 -4.76 -1.80
CA VAL A 316 21.58 -5.68 -1.42
C VAL A 316 21.95 -6.36 -0.11
N GLY A 317 21.04 -6.45 0.86
CA GLY A 317 21.35 -7.07 2.15
C GLY A 317 20.22 -7.02 3.17
N ASP A 318 20.56 -7.25 4.45
CA ASP A 318 19.57 -7.22 5.55
C ASP A 318 18.79 -5.92 5.50
N PRO A 319 17.45 -5.95 5.52
CA PRO A 319 16.68 -4.73 5.62
C PRO A 319 16.94 -3.95 6.93
N PHE A 320 17.51 -4.58 7.97
CA PHE A 320 17.93 -3.89 9.19
C PHE A 320 19.34 -3.29 9.15
N ASP A 321 20.14 -3.65 8.16
CA ASP A 321 21.46 -3.06 7.91
C ASP A 321 21.33 -1.77 7.08
N ALA A 322 22.43 -1.03 6.94
CA ALA A 322 22.50 0.12 6.02
C ALA A 322 22.69 -0.37 4.57
N VAL A 323 21.58 -0.74 3.93
CA VAL A 323 21.51 -1.28 2.57
C VAL A 323 20.59 -0.43 1.70
N ASP A 324 20.78 -0.52 0.38
CA ASP A 324 19.99 0.22 -0.61
C ASP A 324 18.77 -0.58 -1.09
N VAL A 325 18.88 -1.93 -1.12
CA VAL A 325 17.84 -2.79 -1.69
C VAL A 325 17.58 -4.00 -0.78
N GLY A 326 16.31 -4.19 -0.41
CA GLY A 326 15.82 -5.36 0.32
C GLY A 326 15.36 -6.51 -0.58
N PRO A 327 14.75 -7.57 -0.02
CA PRO A 327 14.17 -8.67 -0.78
C PRO A 327 12.92 -8.24 -1.56
N LYS A 328 12.55 -9.07 -2.54
CA LYS A 328 11.19 -9.14 -3.07
C LYS A 328 10.22 -9.60 -1.99
N PHE A 329 8.97 -9.17 -2.09
CA PHE A 329 7.98 -9.42 -1.06
C PHE A 329 7.63 -10.91 -0.86
N SER A 330 7.60 -11.72 -1.92
CA SER A 330 7.23 -13.13 -1.82
C SER A 330 7.89 -13.98 -2.90
N ALA A 331 7.86 -15.31 -2.70
CA ALA A 331 8.34 -16.28 -3.69
C ALA A 331 7.64 -16.14 -5.05
N ALA A 332 6.33 -15.83 -5.05
CA ALA A 332 5.57 -15.64 -6.28
C ALA A 332 6.01 -14.38 -7.04
N GLU A 333 6.24 -13.28 -6.32
CA GLU A 333 6.74 -12.03 -6.90
C GLU A 333 8.17 -12.17 -7.40
N LEU A 334 9.02 -12.93 -6.69
CA LEU A 334 10.37 -13.26 -7.15
C LEU A 334 10.35 -14.08 -8.46
N ALA A 335 9.53 -15.13 -8.49
CA ALA A 335 9.39 -15.99 -9.67
C ALA A 335 8.83 -15.22 -10.88
N LYS A 336 7.90 -14.28 -10.66
CA LYS A 336 7.40 -13.39 -11.70
C LYS A 336 8.53 -12.56 -12.34
N VAL A 337 9.34 -11.89 -11.51
CA VAL A 337 10.45 -11.06 -12.01
C VAL A 337 11.45 -11.89 -12.80
N GLU A 338 11.85 -13.04 -12.26
CA GLU A 338 12.76 -13.96 -12.95
C GLU A 338 12.20 -14.42 -14.30
N ALA A 339 10.94 -14.84 -14.36
CA ALA A 339 10.32 -15.27 -15.61
C ALA A 339 10.28 -14.15 -16.66
N MET A 340 10.02 -12.91 -16.25
CA MET A 340 10.02 -11.76 -17.16
C MET A 340 11.42 -11.44 -17.70
N VAL A 341 12.44 -11.54 -16.85
CA VAL A 341 13.84 -11.33 -17.23
C VAL A 341 14.30 -12.44 -18.20
N GLU A 342 14.00 -13.71 -17.91
CA GLU A 342 14.33 -14.83 -18.81
C GLU A 342 13.61 -14.71 -20.16
N ALA A 343 12.33 -14.29 -20.17
CA ALA A 343 11.60 -14.03 -21.40
C ALA A 343 12.22 -12.90 -22.22
N ALA A 344 12.72 -11.84 -21.58
CA ALA A 344 13.42 -10.76 -22.27
C ALA A 344 14.73 -11.23 -22.90
N LYS A 345 15.54 -12.02 -22.17
CA LYS A 345 16.76 -12.64 -22.71
C LYS A 345 16.46 -13.50 -23.93
N ALA A 346 15.43 -14.34 -23.84
CA ALA A 346 14.99 -15.19 -24.95
C ALA A 346 14.49 -14.38 -26.17
N ALA A 347 13.97 -13.17 -25.94
CA ALA A 347 13.57 -12.23 -26.99
C ALA A 347 14.73 -11.39 -27.55
N GLY A 348 15.95 -11.53 -27.04
CA GLY A 348 17.15 -10.85 -27.54
C GLY A 348 17.59 -9.64 -26.71
N ALA A 349 17.00 -9.38 -25.55
CA ALA A 349 17.48 -8.34 -24.63
C ALA A 349 18.85 -8.70 -24.04
N GLU A 350 19.72 -7.71 -23.89
CA GLU A 350 21.02 -7.83 -23.25
C GLU A 350 20.91 -7.54 -21.75
N VAL A 351 21.62 -8.31 -20.92
CA VAL A 351 21.70 -8.07 -19.47
C VAL A 351 22.98 -7.28 -19.17
N LEU A 352 22.84 -6.01 -18.82
CA LEU A 352 23.97 -5.13 -18.52
C LEU A 352 24.40 -5.19 -17.04
N ALA A 353 23.47 -5.57 -16.16
CA ALA A 353 23.70 -5.80 -14.73
C ALA A 353 22.64 -6.75 -14.16
N GLY A 354 23.01 -7.54 -13.14
CA GLY A 354 22.08 -8.41 -12.41
C GLY A 354 21.49 -9.53 -13.25
N GLY A 355 20.15 -9.61 -13.30
CA GLY A 355 19.40 -10.57 -14.11
C GLY A 355 19.36 -12.00 -13.56
N HIS A 356 19.55 -12.16 -12.24
CA HIS A 356 19.56 -13.46 -11.56
C HIS A 356 19.12 -13.33 -10.09
N ARG A 357 18.68 -14.44 -9.51
CA ARG A 357 18.44 -14.56 -8.07
C ARG A 357 19.75 -14.53 -7.30
N LEU A 358 19.73 -13.94 -6.11
CA LEU A 358 20.84 -14.08 -5.16
C LEU A 358 20.55 -15.29 -4.27
N THR A 359 21.46 -16.28 -4.26
CA THR A 359 21.22 -17.56 -3.56
C THR A 359 22.34 -17.97 -2.61
N ASP A 360 23.45 -17.23 -2.58
CA ASP A 360 24.63 -17.61 -1.81
C ASP A 360 24.64 -16.96 -0.42
N GLY A 361 25.26 -17.65 0.55
CA GLY A 361 25.46 -17.15 1.90
C GLY A 361 24.16 -16.72 2.58
N ARG A 362 24.07 -15.44 2.95
CA ARG A 362 22.89 -14.87 3.62
C ARG A 362 21.63 -14.84 2.75
N PHE A 363 21.80 -14.91 1.42
CA PHE A 363 20.69 -14.88 0.46
C PHE A 363 20.14 -16.27 0.14
N ALA A 364 20.71 -17.33 0.73
CA ALA A 364 20.24 -18.71 0.56
C ALA A 364 18.80 -18.94 1.08
N ARG A 365 18.29 -18.01 1.89
CA ARG A 365 16.89 -17.98 2.35
C ARG A 365 16.29 -16.59 2.08
N GLY A 366 14.96 -16.52 2.02
CA GLY A 366 14.24 -15.31 1.62
C GLY A 366 14.16 -15.14 0.11
N HIS A 367 13.68 -13.97 -0.33
CA HIS A 367 13.30 -13.73 -1.73
C HIS A 367 14.18 -12.68 -2.40
N TRP A 368 15.40 -13.03 -2.77
CA TRP A 368 16.40 -12.06 -3.23
C TRP A 368 16.61 -12.07 -4.73
N TYR A 369 16.61 -10.88 -5.34
CA TYR A 369 16.90 -10.68 -6.76
C TYR A 369 17.92 -9.56 -6.93
N ALA A 370 18.86 -9.72 -7.85
CA ALA A 370 19.87 -8.70 -8.12
C ALA A 370 19.24 -7.47 -8.83
N PRO A 371 19.65 -6.23 -8.52
CA PRO A 371 19.32 -5.04 -9.30
C PRO A 371 19.65 -5.27 -10.78
N THR A 372 18.64 -5.19 -11.65
CA THR A 372 18.76 -5.64 -13.04
C THR A 372 18.63 -4.51 -14.04
N VAL A 373 19.52 -4.48 -15.04
CA VAL A 373 19.42 -3.55 -16.16
C VAL A 373 19.41 -4.35 -17.46
N LEU A 374 18.34 -4.17 -18.25
CA LEU A 374 18.18 -4.76 -19.57
C LEU A 374 18.34 -3.69 -20.65
N ALA A 375 19.08 -3.99 -21.70
CA ALA A 375 19.21 -3.18 -22.90
C ALA A 375 18.86 -3.98 -24.16
N GLY A 376 18.88 -3.34 -25.33
CA GLY A 376 18.43 -3.98 -26.57
C GLY A 376 16.94 -4.36 -26.54
N VAL A 377 16.14 -3.67 -25.73
CA VAL A 377 14.70 -3.93 -25.58
C VAL A 377 13.89 -3.07 -26.55
N ASP A 378 12.75 -3.61 -26.99
CA ASP A 378 11.80 -2.90 -27.84
C ASP A 378 10.35 -3.06 -27.35
N HIS A 379 9.42 -2.32 -27.96
CA HIS A 379 8.01 -2.30 -27.55
C HIS A 379 7.26 -3.61 -27.78
N SER A 380 7.80 -4.56 -28.54
CA SER A 380 7.22 -5.89 -28.70
C SER A 380 7.45 -6.78 -27.47
N MET A 381 8.52 -6.53 -26.71
CA MET A 381 8.87 -7.32 -25.53
C MET A 381 7.92 -7.08 -24.36
N ASP A 382 7.62 -8.13 -23.58
CA ASP A 382 6.71 -8.02 -22.43
C ASP A 382 7.27 -7.14 -21.31
N VAL A 383 8.60 -7.14 -21.10
CA VAL A 383 9.25 -6.24 -20.12
C VAL A 383 9.04 -4.75 -20.44
N MET A 384 8.67 -4.38 -21.67
CA MET A 384 8.35 -2.99 -22.06
C MET A 384 6.85 -2.65 -21.99
N ARG A 385 5.98 -3.66 -21.81
CA ARG A 385 4.51 -3.54 -21.85
C ARG A 385 3.82 -3.90 -20.54
N GLN A 386 4.34 -4.89 -19.82
CA GLN A 386 3.77 -5.41 -18.58
C GLN A 386 4.56 -4.92 -17.38
N GLU A 387 3.87 -4.57 -16.30
CA GLU A 387 4.47 -4.12 -15.04
C GLU A 387 5.30 -5.24 -14.40
N ILE A 388 6.58 -4.97 -14.16
CA ILE A 388 7.51 -5.90 -13.51
C ILE A 388 7.29 -5.85 -11.99
N PHE A 389 7.25 -4.64 -11.42
CA PHE A 389 7.13 -4.42 -9.97
C PHE A 389 8.31 -5.04 -9.19
N GLY A 390 9.53 -4.91 -9.73
CA GLY A 390 10.77 -5.50 -9.20
C GLY A 390 12.00 -4.67 -9.57
N PRO A 391 13.20 -5.07 -9.09
CA PRO A 391 14.41 -4.25 -9.15
C PRO A 391 15.09 -4.26 -10.52
#